data_AF-A0A3P8UPR8-F1
#
_entry.id   AF-A0A3P8UPR8-F1
#
_cell.length_a   1.000
_cell.length_b   1.000
_cell.length_c   1.000
_cell.angle_alpha   90.00
_cell.angle_beta   90.00
_cell.angle_gamma   90.00
#
_symmetry.space_group_name_H-M   'P 1'
#
loop_
_entity.id
_entity.type
_entity.pdbx_description
1 polymer ?
#
loop_
_entity_poly.entity_id
_entity_poly.type
_entity_poly.pdbx_seq_one_letter_code
_entity_poly.pdbx_strand_id
1 'polypeptide(L)'
;MPQLSAAAVLQLALLLCAVPAQYYISQWSGSTAAQRYLATTRLIKIWKDWRKSYLSSTAWTDWANQKMSDIKSLFGIEEKVSVASPSFDTMLYDNDKGFFGASKVVRSPRPSYVFLRVGEVVMERKGHMVGVVVSWDSEMQAPPEWVDRVYSHFEGGAARKTPHYKVLFSGPGPTSLLVAYLPQTQLERVTGTRPNIPTMEKYFTHFDGKRFVMQPWLKQLFPEDEAEPADQL
;
A
#
# COMPACT_ATOMS: atom_id res chain seq x y z
N MET A 1 11.31 -34.67 -7.20
CA MET A 1 10.79 -33.92 -6.04
C MET A 1 9.28 -34.12 -5.99
N PRO A 2 8.68 -34.51 -4.85
CA PRO A 2 7.25 -34.79 -4.80
C PRO A 2 6.49 -33.47 -4.94
N GLN A 3 5.63 -33.38 -5.96
CA GLN A 3 4.77 -32.21 -6.14
C GLN A 3 3.59 -32.30 -5.17
N LEU A 4 3.48 -31.32 -4.29
CA LEU A 4 2.34 -31.16 -3.39
C LEU A 4 1.09 -30.85 -4.24
N SER A 5 0.19 -31.83 -4.35
CA SER A 5 -1.09 -31.61 -5.01
C SER A 5 -1.96 -30.66 -4.19
N ALA A 6 -2.82 -29.88 -4.86
CA ALA A 6 -3.74 -28.96 -4.18
C ALA A 6 -4.62 -29.69 -3.13
N ALA A 7 -4.95 -30.97 -3.38
CA ALA A 7 -5.65 -31.82 -2.43
C ALA A 7 -4.81 -32.11 -1.17
N ALA A 8 -3.52 -32.38 -1.30
CA ALA A 8 -2.62 -32.62 -0.18
C ALA A 8 -2.41 -31.35 0.68
N VAL A 9 -2.33 -30.18 0.05
CA VAL A 9 -2.25 -28.89 0.75
C VAL A 9 -3.53 -28.61 1.53
N LEU A 10 -4.69 -28.91 0.94
CA LEU A 10 -5.99 -28.73 1.59
C LEU A 10 -6.18 -29.70 2.77
N GLN A 11 -5.71 -30.94 2.63
CA GLN A 11 -5.67 -31.92 3.71
C GLN A 11 -4.74 -31.49 4.85
N LEU A 12 -3.55 -30.97 4.54
CA LEU A 12 -2.61 -30.44 5.53
C LEU A 12 -3.18 -29.22 6.27
N ALA A 13 -3.83 -28.30 5.56
CA ALA A 13 -4.49 -27.15 6.15
C ALA A 13 -5.64 -27.58 7.08
N LEU A 14 -6.46 -28.55 6.66
CA LEU A 14 -7.52 -29.14 7.49
C LEU A 14 -6.97 -29.78 8.76
N LEU A 15 -5.87 -30.54 8.66
CA LEU A 15 -5.22 -31.17 9.81
C LEU A 15 -4.60 -30.14 10.77
N LEU A 16 -3.97 -29.09 10.24
CA LEU A 16 -3.40 -28.00 11.03
C LEU A 16 -4.47 -27.16 11.72
N CYS A 17 -5.64 -26.97 11.09
CA CYS A 17 -6.79 -26.30 11.71
C CYS A 17 -7.56 -27.18 12.70
N ALA A 18 -7.47 -28.51 12.58
CA ALA A 18 -8.16 -29.45 13.46
C ALA A 18 -7.65 -29.37 14.90
N VAL A 19 -6.35 -29.17 15.13
CA VAL A 19 -5.75 -29.15 16.47
C VAL A 19 -6.16 -27.91 17.29
N PRO A 20 -6.08 -26.67 16.76
CA PRO A 20 -6.65 -25.49 17.42
C PRO A 20 -8.16 -25.62 17.62
N ALA A 21 -8.90 -26.14 16.63
CA ALA A 21 -10.34 -26.32 16.73
C ALA A 21 -10.71 -27.31 17.84
N GLN A 22 -10.02 -28.44 17.96
CA GLN A 22 -10.21 -29.41 19.04
C GLN A 22 -9.90 -28.80 20.41
N TYR A 23 -8.83 -28.03 20.53
CA TYR A 23 -8.47 -27.34 21.77
C TYR A 23 -9.54 -26.34 22.21
N TYR A 24 -10.01 -25.48 21.30
CA TYR A 24 -11.08 -24.52 21.57
C TYR A 24 -12.42 -25.19 21.90
N ILE A 25 -12.77 -26.27 21.20
CA ILE A 25 -13.99 -27.04 21.49
C ILE A 25 -13.89 -27.70 22.87
N SER A 26 -12.72 -28.22 23.26
CA SER A 26 -12.54 -28.86 24.57
C SER A 26 -12.61 -27.88 25.74
N GLN A 27 -12.13 -26.64 25.57
CA GLN A 27 -12.24 -25.61 26.61
C GLN A 27 -13.69 -25.11 26.79
N TRP A 28 -14.53 -25.21 25.76
CA TRP A 28 -15.92 -24.72 25.81
C TRP A 28 -16.96 -25.80 26.14
N SER A 29 -16.57 -27.08 26.13
CA SER A 29 -17.42 -28.19 26.58
C SER A 29 -17.37 -28.34 28.10
N GLY A 30 -18.28 -27.66 28.82
CA GLY A 30 -18.46 -27.83 30.26
C GLY A 30 -18.81 -29.27 30.68
N SER A 31 -18.53 -29.62 31.93
CA SER A 31 -18.64 -31.00 32.45
C SER A 31 -20.08 -31.56 32.49
N THR A 32 -21.12 -30.71 32.48
CA THR A 32 -22.53 -31.12 32.60
C THR A 32 -23.28 -31.12 31.26
N ALA A 33 -24.16 -32.10 31.04
CA ALA A 33 -24.88 -32.31 29.77
C ALA A 33 -25.75 -31.09 29.35
N ALA A 34 -26.37 -30.39 30.29
CA ALA A 34 -27.19 -29.21 30.01
C ALA A 34 -26.38 -27.99 29.53
N GLN A 35 -25.17 -27.79 30.07
CA GLN A 35 -24.27 -26.71 29.63
C GLN A 35 -23.72 -26.97 28.22
N ARG A 36 -23.43 -28.23 27.89
CA ARG A 36 -23.00 -28.60 26.53
C ARG A 36 -24.08 -28.29 25.50
N TYR A 37 -25.35 -28.60 25.79
CA TYR A 37 -26.47 -28.29 24.89
C TYR A 37 -26.67 -26.78 24.67
N LEU A 38 -26.50 -25.97 25.71
CA LEU A 38 -26.57 -24.51 25.59
C LEU A 38 -25.36 -23.93 24.85
N ALA A 39 -24.17 -24.51 25.02
CA ALA A 39 -22.97 -24.10 24.29
C ALA A 39 -23.06 -24.46 22.80
N THR A 40 -23.55 -25.67 22.47
CA THR A 40 -23.71 -26.09 21.07
C THR A 40 -24.77 -25.27 20.34
N THR A 41 -25.90 -24.97 20.96
CA THR A 41 -26.95 -24.12 20.34
C THR A 41 -26.47 -22.69 20.10
N ARG A 42 -25.64 -22.13 21.00
CA ARG A 42 -24.98 -20.83 20.80
C ARG A 42 -23.96 -20.86 19.67
N LEU A 43 -23.14 -21.91 19.59
CA LEU A 43 -22.18 -22.09 18.50
C LEU A 43 -22.86 -22.23 17.14
N ILE A 44 -23.95 -22.99 17.06
CA ILE A 44 -24.73 -23.14 15.82
C ILE A 44 -25.32 -21.79 15.39
N LYS A 45 -25.78 -20.97 16.35
CA LYS A 45 -26.29 -19.62 16.07
C LYS A 45 -25.18 -18.69 15.57
N ILE A 46 -24.05 -18.64 16.26
CA ILE A 46 -22.88 -17.85 15.87
C ILE A 46 -22.37 -18.27 14.49
N TRP A 47 -22.30 -19.59 14.22
CA TRP A 47 -21.91 -20.12 12.92
C TRP A 47 -22.90 -19.73 11.81
N LYS A 48 -24.20 -19.78 12.09
CA LYS A 48 -25.25 -19.39 11.14
C LYS A 48 -25.20 -17.89 10.83
N ASP A 49 -24.93 -17.06 11.83
CA ASP A 49 -24.82 -15.60 11.68
C ASP A 49 -23.50 -15.24 10.97
N TRP A 50 -22.39 -15.91 11.30
CA TRP A 50 -21.09 -15.74 10.66
C TRP A 50 -21.12 -16.18 9.20
N ARG A 51 -21.74 -17.33 8.89
CA ARG A 51 -21.94 -17.79 7.50
C ARG A 51 -22.79 -16.82 6.68
N LYS A 52 -23.78 -16.17 7.29
CA LYS A 52 -24.60 -15.18 6.58
C LYS A 52 -23.85 -13.88 6.31
N SER A 53 -22.94 -13.47 7.20
CA SER A 53 -22.19 -12.21 7.09
C SER A 53 -20.90 -12.37 6.27
N TYR A 54 -20.03 -13.31 6.65
CA TYR A 54 -18.69 -13.48 6.08
C TYR A 54 -18.63 -14.33 4.80
N LEU A 55 -19.59 -15.24 4.58
CA LEU A 55 -19.67 -16.06 3.35
C LEU A 55 -20.68 -15.49 2.33
N SER A 56 -21.15 -14.25 2.51
CA SER A 56 -21.96 -13.59 1.49
C SER A 56 -21.04 -13.15 0.35
N SER A 57 -21.18 -13.82 -0.80
CA SER A 57 -20.38 -13.55 -2.00
C SER A 57 -20.42 -12.07 -2.40
N THR A 58 -21.53 -11.37 -2.14
CA THR A 58 -21.73 -9.96 -2.47
C THR A 58 -20.89 -9.02 -1.60
N ALA A 59 -20.78 -9.25 -0.29
CA ALA A 59 -20.00 -8.35 0.58
C ALA A 59 -18.50 -8.41 0.26
N TRP A 60 -18.00 -9.60 -0.10
CA TRP A 60 -16.60 -9.76 -0.52
C TRP A 60 -16.35 -9.16 -1.90
N THR A 61 -17.29 -9.33 -2.86
CA THR A 61 -17.18 -8.68 -4.17
C THR A 61 -17.33 -7.18 -4.08
N ASP A 62 -18.22 -6.66 -3.23
CA ASP A 62 -18.44 -5.22 -3.07
C ASP A 62 -17.27 -4.57 -2.37
N TRP A 63 -16.72 -5.21 -1.32
CA TRP A 63 -15.48 -4.77 -0.69
C TRP A 63 -14.29 -4.81 -1.67
N ALA A 64 -14.16 -5.88 -2.46
CA ALA A 64 -13.08 -6.00 -3.45
C ALA A 64 -13.25 -5.00 -4.60
N ASN A 65 -14.48 -4.79 -5.08
CA ASN A 65 -14.82 -3.82 -6.12
C ASN A 65 -14.62 -2.39 -5.62
N GLN A 66 -14.96 -2.10 -4.35
CA GLN A 66 -14.71 -0.81 -3.71
C GLN A 66 -13.21 -0.56 -3.59
N LYS A 67 -12.43 -1.56 -3.16
CA LYS A 67 -10.97 -1.44 -3.12
C LYS A 67 -10.36 -1.31 -4.51
N MET A 68 -10.92 -1.98 -5.50
CA MET A 68 -10.49 -1.86 -6.89
C MET A 68 -10.88 -0.50 -7.49
N SER A 69 -12.04 0.07 -7.13
CA SER A 69 -12.43 1.42 -7.56
C SER A 69 -11.60 2.50 -6.90
N ASP A 70 -11.26 2.33 -5.62
CA ASP A 70 -10.34 3.22 -4.90
C ASP A 70 -8.97 3.22 -5.61
N ILE A 71 -8.45 2.02 -5.95
CA ILE A 71 -7.23 1.86 -6.75
C ILE A 71 -7.38 2.52 -8.13
N LYS A 72 -8.46 2.24 -8.87
CA LYS A 72 -8.70 2.82 -10.21
C LYS A 72 -8.73 4.35 -10.15
N SER A 73 -9.42 4.93 -9.17
CA SER A 73 -9.51 6.38 -9.00
C SER A 73 -8.17 7.02 -8.60
N LEU A 74 -7.34 6.32 -7.83
CA LEU A 74 -6.02 6.77 -7.42
C LEU A 74 -5.00 6.76 -8.57
N PHE A 75 -5.09 5.76 -9.44
CA PHE A 75 -4.19 5.61 -10.58
C PHE A 75 -4.74 6.22 -11.88
N GLY A 76 -5.94 6.82 -11.86
CA GLY A 76 -6.60 7.31 -13.08
C GLY A 76 -6.81 6.22 -14.13
N ILE A 77 -6.97 4.97 -13.71
CA ILE A 77 -7.16 3.81 -14.60
C ILE A 77 -8.67 3.65 -14.82
N GLU A 78 -9.23 4.48 -15.71
CA GLU A 78 -10.54 4.19 -16.29
C GLU A 78 -10.45 2.96 -17.21
N GLU A 79 -11.55 2.20 -17.23
CA GLU A 79 -11.71 0.91 -17.89
C GLU A 79 -11.81 1.07 -19.42
N LYS A 80 -10.72 1.52 -20.04
CA LYS A 80 -10.41 1.35 -21.45
C LYS A 80 -8.94 0.94 -21.55
N VAL A 81 -8.70 -0.36 -21.35
CA VAL A 81 -7.42 -0.98 -21.71
C VAL A 81 -7.36 -1.03 -23.24
N SER A 82 -6.91 0.05 -23.87
CA SER A 82 -6.39 0.03 -25.24
C SER A 82 -5.45 1.23 -25.47
N VAL A 83 -4.15 0.88 -25.57
CA VAL A 83 -3.03 1.65 -26.15
C VAL A 83 -2.42 2.77 -25.25
N ALA A 84 -1.19 2.48 -24.78
CA ALA A 84 -0.17 3.41 -24.24
C ALA A 84 -0.57 4.28 -23.03
N SER A 85 -0.77 3.69 -21.84
CA SER A 85 -0.27 4.32 -20.61
C SER A 85 1.26 4.11 -20.53
N PRO A 86 2.06 5.00 -19.91
CA PRO A 86 3.38 4.57 -19.46
C PRO A 86 3.13 3.36 -18.56
N SER A 87 3.68 2.21 -18.97
CA SER A 87 3.49 0.93 -18.28
C SER A 87 3.80 1.10 -16.79
N PHE A 88 3.10 0.38 -15.93
CA PHE A 88 3.45 0.25 -14.50
C PHE A 88 4.96 0.10 -14.28
N ASP A 89 5.63 -0.63 -15.18
CA ASP A 89 7.09 -0.77 -15.25
C ASP A 89 7.85 0.56 -15.36
N THR A 90 7.37 1.53 -16.15
CA THR A 90 7.99 2.85 -16.32
C THR A 90 7.93 3.71 -15.05
N MET A 91 6.89 3.53 -14.23
CA MET A 91 6.80 4.18 -12.91
C MET A 91 7.60 3.41 -11.85
N LEU A 92 7.65 2.09 -11.95
CA LEU A 92 8.36 1.23 -11.01
C LEU A 92 9.89 1.39 -11.14
N TYR A 93 10.38 1.29 -12.37
CA TYR A 93 11.80 1.27 -12.72
C TYR A 93 12.34 2.66 -13.07
N ASP A 94 13.65 2.81 -12.93
CA ASP A 94 14.34 4.00 -13.41
C ASP A 94 14.11 4.14 -14.92
N ASN A 95 13.77 5.34 -15.35
CA ASN A 95 13.67 5.68 -16.76
C ASN A 95 14.76 6.69 -17.12
N ASP A 96 15.29 6.58 -18.34
CA ASP A 96 16.36 7.46 -18.81
C ASP A 96 15.92 8.93 -18.94
N LYS A 97 14.60 9.18 -18.91
CA LYS A 97 14.00 10.50 -19.05
C LYS A 97 13.83 11.24 -17.71
N GLY A 98 14.11 10.59 -16.58
CA GLY A 98 13.98 11.18 -15.24
C GLY A 98 12.54 11.46 -14.78
N PHE A 99 11.52 10.93 -15.46
CA PHE A 99 10.12 11.11 -15.08
C PHE A 99 9.76 10.37 -13.80
N PHE A 100 8.68 10.79 -13.15
CA PHE A 100 8.10 10.17 -11.96
C PHE A 100 9.10 10.04 -10.80
N GLY A 101 9.95 11.06 -10.60
CA GLY A 101 10.96 11.06 -9.55
C GLY A 101 12.22 10.24 -9.86
N ALA A 102 12.34 9.61 -11.03
CA ALA A 102 13.48 8.76 -11.42
C ALA A 102 14.73 9.54 -11.87
N SER A 103 14.71 10.87 -11.82
CA SER A 103 15.90 11.68 -12.14
C SER A 103 17.08 11.33 -11.24
N LYS A 104 18.25 11.13 -11.86
CA LYS A 104 19.53 10.87 -11.18
C LYS A 104 20.27 12.16 -10.78
N VAL A 105 19.64 13.31 -10.98
CA VAL A 105 20.19 14.61 -10.57
C VAL A 105 20.07 14.74 -9.06
N VAL A 106 21.16 15.16 -8.41
CA VAL A 106 21.20 15.43 -6.97
C VAL A 106 20.24 16.58 -6.65
N ARG A 107 19.34 16.37 -5.70
CA ARG A 107 18.32 17.34 -5.31
C ARG A 107 18.80 18.19 -4.13
N SER A 108 19.68 19.12 -4.43
CA SER A 108 20.22 20.11 -3.47
C SER A 108 20.39 21.48 -4.16
N PRO A 109 19.96 22.59 -3.53
CA PRO A 109 19.25 22.64 -2.25
C PRO A 109 17.81 22.11 -2.35
N ARG A 110 17.30 21.50 -1.27
CA ARG A 110 15.88 21.12 -1.21
C ARG A 110 15.02 22.39 -1.12
N PRO A 111 14.08 22.61 -2.05
CA PRO A 111 13.22 23.78 -1.98
C PRO A 111 12.36 23.77 -0.71
N SER A 112 12.15 24.93 -0.09
CA SER A 112 11.41 25.06 1.18
C SER A 112 9.94 24.64 1.09
N TYR A 113 9.35 24.68 -0.11
CA TYR A 113 7.97 24.30 -0.37
C TYR A 113 7.76 22.78 -0.59
N VAL A 114 8.85 22.00 -0.64
CA VAL A 114 8.83 20.52 -0.63
C VAL A 114 8.81 20.06 0.83
N PHE A 115 7.64 19.70 1.34
CA PHE A 115 7.42 19.47 2.77
C PHE A 115 7.67 18.03 3.21
N LEU A 116 7.38 17.06 2.35
CA LEU A 116 7.62 15.65 2.63
C LEU A 116 9.02 15.25 2.19
N ARG A 117 9.61 14.30 2.92
CA ARG A 117 10.97 13.80 2.70
C ARG A 117 10.95 12.34 2.28
N VAL A 118 12.00 11.92 1.57
CA VAL A 118 12.22 10.51 1.25
C VAL A 118 12.32 9.69 2.54
N GLY A 119 11.62 8.56 2.56
CA GLY A 119 11.51 7.66 3.70
C GLY A 119 10.34 7.95 4.63
N GLU A 120 9.67 9.10 4.51
CA GLU A 120 8.50 9.39 5.32
C GLU A 120 7.31 8.49 4.97
N VAL A 121 6.57 8.12 6.00
CA VAL A 121 5.31 7.39 5.88
C VAL A 121 4.19 8.41 5.66
N VAL A 122 3.37 8.18 4.64
CA VAL A 122 2.30 9.08 4.25
C VAL A 122 1.00 8.33 4.05
N MET A 123 -0.12 9.02 4.26
CA MET A 123 -1.45 8.57 3.87
C MET A 123 -1.90 9.37 2.66
N GLU A 124 -2.38 8.68 1.64
CA GLU A 124 -3.10 9.33 0.53
C GLU A 124 -4.53 9.64 0.98
N ARG A 125 -4.94 10.91 0.82
CA ARG A 125 -6.14 11.47 1.46
C ARG A 125 -7.46 10.89 0.95
N LYS A 126 -7.56 10.43 -0.30
CA LYS A 126 -8.83 9.96 -0.89
C LYS A 126 -9.07 8.49 -0.58
N GLY A 127 -8.13 7.63 -0.93
CA GLY A 127 -8.15 6.17 -0.76
C GLY A 127 -7.69 5.70 0.62
N HIS A 128 -7.21 6.60 1.49
CA HIS A 128 -6.75 6.30 2.84
C HIS A 128 -5.68 5.20 2.87
N MET A 129 -4.83 5.15 1.84
CA MET A 129 -3.76 4.16 1.73
C MET A 129 -2.49 4.69 2.35
N VAL A 130 -1.82 3.85 3.15
CA VAL A 130 -0.53 4.19 3.78
C VAL A 130 0.60 3.73 2.87
N GLY A 131 1.51 4.64 2.57
CA GLY A 131 2.64 4.42 1.70
C GLY A 131 3.92 5.07 2.22
N VAL A 132 5.02 4.88 1.49
CA VAL A 132 6.32 5.45 1.80
C VAL A 132 6.83 6.25 0.61
N VAL A 133 7.27 7.48 0.87
CA VAL A 133 7.88 8.35 -0.14
C VAL A 133 9.25 7.81 -0.52
N VAL A 134 9.48 7.54 -1.82
CA VAL A 134 10.79 7.05 -2.33
C VAL A 134 11.54 8.07 -3.15
N SER A 135 10.85 9.04 -3.73
CA SER A 135 11.45 10.18 -4.43
C SER A 135 10.44 11.32 -4.52
N TRP A 136 10.94 12.53 -4.77
CA TRP A 136 10.12 13.71 -4.99
C TRP A 136 10.65 14.54 -6.16
N ASP A 137 9.81 15.28 -6.84
CA ASP A 137 10.20 16.33 -7.79
C ASP A 137 9.59 17.66 -7.32
N SER A 138 10.32 18.76 -7.46
CA SER A 138 9.85 20.09 -7.04
C SER A 138 8.64 20.56 -7.85
N GLU A 139 8.54 20.08 -9.08
CA GLU A 139 7.44 20.28 -10.02
C GLU A 139 7.14 18.95 -10.70
N MET A 140 5.97 18.82 -11.29
CA MET A 140 5.56 17.59 -11.97
C MET A 140 6.51 17.25 -13.13
N GLN A 141 7.16 16.08 -13.04
CA GLN A 141 7.99 15.51 -14.09
C GLN A 141 7.32 14.25 -14.64
N ALA A 142 6.42 14.40 -15.60
CA ALA A 142 5.72 13.29 -16.24
C ALA A 142 5.53 13.53 -17.73
N PRO A 143 5.37 12.46 -18.55
CA PRO A 143 5.05 12.60 -19.97
C PRO A 143 3.76 13.42 -20.16
N PRO A 144 3.70 14.36 -21.12
CA PRO A 144 2.51 15.19 -21.35
C PRO A 144 1.22 14.38 -21.53
N GLU A 145 1.30 13.28 -22.27
CA GLU A 145 0.17 12.36 -22.50
C GLU A 145 -0.39 11.75 -21.20
N TRP A 146 0.48 11.50 -20.21
CA TRP A 146 0.07 11.02 -18.91
C TRP A 146 -0.59 12.12 -18.09
N VAL A 147 -0.02 13.34 -18.14
CA VAL A 147 -0.57 14.51 -17.43
C VAL A 147 -1.97 14.81 -17.93
N ASP A 148 -2.16 14.85 -19.24
CA ASP A 148 -3.47 15.16 -19.84
C ASP A 148 -4.49 14.08 -19.48
N ARG A 149 -4.08 12.82 -19.35
CA ARG A 149 -4.97 11.74 -18.89
C ARG A 149 -5.37 11.90 -17.43
N VAL A 150 -4.40 11.99 -16.53
CA VAL A 150 -4.61 11.97 -15.07
C VAL A 150 -5.25 13.27 -14.57
N TYR A 151 -4.95 14.39 -15.22
CA TYR A 151 -5.47 15.71 -14.86
C TYR A 151 -6.48 16.26 -15.86
N SER A 152 -6.99 15.45 -16.81
CA SER A 152 -8.04 15.85 -17.76
C SER A 152 -9.26 16.49 -17.07
N HIS A 153 -9.53 16.12 -15.82
CA HIS A 153 -10.69 16.54 -15.03
C HIS A 153 -10.35 17.42 -13.81
N PHE A 154 -9.06 17.70 -13.55
CA PHE A 154 -8.61 18.45 -12.39
C PHE A 154 -8.14 19.86 -12.76
N GLU A 155 -8.37 20.81 -11.84
CA GLU A 155 -8.08 22.24 -12.02
C GLU A 155 -6.68 22.47 -12.61
N GLY A 156 -6.70 23.20 -13.74
CA GLY A 156 -5.59 23.28 -14.67
C GLY A 156 -4.33 23.91 -14.10
N GLY A 157 -3.17 23.52 -14.66
CA GLY A 157 -1.88 24.18 -14.52
C GLY A 157 -1.23 24.19 -13.12
N ALA A 158 -2.01 24.35 -12.05
CA ALA A 158 -1.54 24.46 -10.68
C ALA A 158 -0.87 23.16 -10.22
N ALA A 159 -1.41 22.00 -10.58
CA ALA A 159 -0.78 20.71 -10.30
C ALA A 159 0.61 20.59 -10.95
N ARG A 160 0.88 21.22 -12.10
CA ARG A 160 2.22 21.10 -12.73
C ARG A 160 3.31 21.76 -11.88
N LYS A 161 2.97 22.81 -11.14
CA LYS A 161 3.90 23.61 -10.32
C LYS A 161 3.96 23.19 -8.86
N THR A 162 3.27 22.13 -8.47
CA THR A 162 3.34 21.60 -7.10
C THR A 162 4.36 20.48 -7.01
N PRO A 163 4.98 20.27 -5.84
CA PRO A 163 5.82 19.10 -5.62
C PRO A 163 5.05 17.81 -5.83
N HIS A 164 5.68 16.87 -6.51
CA HIS A 164 5.14 15.54 -6.77
C HIS A 164 6.01 14.47 -6.14
N TYR A 165 5.38 13.43 -5.64
CA TYR A 165 6.02 12.38 -4.87
C TYR A 165 5.76 11.03 -5.51
N LYS A 166 6.83 10.24 -5.69
CA LYS A 166 6.71 8.81 -5.96
C LYS A 166 6.52 8.10 -4.63
N VAL A 167 5.37 7.45 -4.47
CA VAL A 167 4.99 6.78 -3.23
C VAL A 167 4.73 5.30 -3.51
N LEU A 168 5.34 4.45 -2.71
CA LEU A 168 5.09 3.01 -2.70
C LEU A 168 3.96 2.70 -1.71
N PHE A 169 3.03 1.83 -2.09
CA PHE A 169 1.93 1.35 -1.25
C PHE A 169 1.88 -0.19 -1.27
N SER A 170 1.39 -0.79 -0.20
CA SER A 170 1.03 -2.21 -0.22
C SER A 170 -0.19 -2.42 -1.10
N GLY A 171 -0.12 -3.39 -2.01
CA GLY A 171 -1.26 -3.82 -2.81
C GLY A 171 -2.14 -4.85 -2.08
N PRO A 172 -3.20 -5.34 -2.74
CA PRO A 172 -4.17 -6.26 -2.12
C PRO A 172 -3.61 -7.65 -1.79
N GLY A 173 -2.45 -8.02 -2.34
CA GLY A 173 -1.74 -9.26 -2.06
C GLY A 173 -0.49 -9.05 -1.20
N PRO A 174 0.02 -10.09 -0.52
CA PRO A 174 1.18 -9.99 0.37
C PRO A 174 2.48 -9.54 -0.32
N THR A 175 2.58 -9.75 -1.63
CA THR A 175 3.70 -9.32 -2.48
C THR A 175 3.32 -8.23 -3.47
N SER A 176 2.08 -7.75 -3.42
CA SER A 176 1.59 -6.74 -4.34
C SER A 176 2.13 -5.38 -3.93
N LEU A 177 2.68 -4.67 -4.90
CA LEU A 177 3.23 -3.33 -4.75
C LEU A 177 2.44 -2.41 -5.68
N LEU A 178 2.01 -1.28 -5.15
CA LEU A 178 1.37 -0.21 -5.91
C LEU A 178 2.29 1.02 -5.87
N VAL A 179 2.45 1.69 -7.00
CA VAL A 179 3.35 2.85 -7.12
C VAL A 179 2.61 4.00 -7.74
N ALA A 180 2.48 5.09 -6.99
CA ALA A 180 1.77 6.29 -7.44
C ALA A 180 2.72 7.48 -7.53
N TYR A 181 2.37 8.41 -8.42
CA TYR A 181 3.01 9.71 -8.52
C TYR A 181 1.97 10.78 -8.20
N LEU A 182 2.06 11.34 -7.00
CA LEU A 182 0.98 12.12 -6.38
C LEU A 182 1.45 13.53 -6.00
N PRO A 183 0.61 14.56 -6.13
CA PRO A 183 0.92 15.91 -5.69
C PRO A 183 0.95 15.97 -4.15
N GLN A 184 1.76 16.89 -3.61
CA GLN A 184 1.86 17.16 -2.17
C GLN A 184 0.49 17.32 -1.49
N THR A 185 -0.47 17.95 -2.17
CA THR A 185 -1.81 18.27 -1.64
C THR A 185 -2.67 17.03 -1.36
N GLN A 186 -2.31 15.88 -1.91
CA GLN A 186 -3.03 14.60 -1.71
C GLN A 186 -2.39 13.72 -0.64
N LEU A 187 -1.27 14.14 -0.07
CA LEU A 187 -0.51 13.37 0.91
C LEU A 187 -0.58 14.02 2.29
N GLU A 188 -0.60 13.17 3.30
CA GLU A 188 -0.53 13.58 4.70
C GLU A 188 0.52 12.72 5.41
N ARG A 189 1.37 13.34 6.23
CA ARG A 189 2.39 12.61 7.00
C ARG A 189 1.74 11.79 8.11
N VAL A 190 2.14 10.53 8.22
CA VAL A 190 1.74 9.64 9.31
C VAL A 190 2.97 9.26 10.12
N THR A 191 2.83 9.27 11.44
CA THR A 191 3.90 8.88 12.38
C THR A 191 3.51 7.63 13.17
N GLY A 192 4.51 6.93 13.73
CA GLY A 192 4.29 5.79 14.63
C GLY A 192 3.76 4.51 13.97
N THR A 193 3.63 4.48 12.65
CA THR A 193 3.18 3.30 11.89
C THR A 193 4.26 2.88 10.89
N ARG A 194 4.70 1.62 10.97
CA ARG A 194 5.61 1.02 9.98
C ARG A 194 4.79 0.19 8.98
N PRO A 195 4.55 0.68 7.74
CA PRO A 195 3.88 -0.12 6.74
C PRO A 195 4.78 -1.28 6.28
N ASN A 196 4.17 -2.43 5.98
CA ASN A 196 4.87 -3.57 5.39
C ASN A 196 4.65 -3.57 3.88
N ILE A 197 5.57 -2.96 3.16
CA ILE A 197 5.53 -2.82 1.71
C ILE A 197 6.65 -3.71 1.12
N PRO A 198 6.39 -4.46 0.04
CA PRO A 198 7.43 -5.24 -0.63
C PRO A 198 8.53 -4.33 -1.20
N THR A 199 9.77 -4.83 -1.32
CA THR A 199 10.90 -4.17 -2.01
C THR A 199 11.43 -2.88 -1.35
N MET A 200 11.04 -2.59 -0.11
CA MET A 200 11.53 -1.41 0.62
C MET A 200 13.04 -1.46 0.85
N GLU A 201 13.61 -2.65 1.00
CA GLU A 201 15.04 -2.92 1.18
C GLU A 201 15.91 -2.39 0.02
N LYS A 202 15.33 -2.23 -1.17
CA LYS A 202 16.01 -1.62 -2.33
C LYS A 202 16.34 -0.15 -2.09
N TYR A 203 15.46 0.56 -1.36
CA TYR A 203 15.53 2.01 -1.15
C TYR A 203 16.02 2.38 0.26
N PHE A 204 15.74 1.53 1.25
CA PHE A 204 15.99 1.82 2.65
C PHE A 204 16.69 0.67 3.36
N THR A 205 17.44 1.02 4.40
CA THR A 205 18.17 0.05 5.23
C THR A 205 17.31 -0.48 6.36
N HIS A 206 16.62 0.40 7.08
CA HIS A 206 15.77 0.07 8.23
C HIS A 206 14.75 1.17 8.49
N PHE A 207 13.84 0.93 9.44
CA PHE A 207 12.90 1.92 9.95
C PHE A 207 13.40 2.41 11.32
N ASP A 208 13.54 3.72 11.49
CA ASP A 208 14.10 4.33 12.72
C ASP A 208 13.05 4.59 13.82
N GLY A 209 11.79 4.22 13.58
CA GLY A 209 10.66 4.48 14.46
C GLY A 209 9.79 5.67 14.02
N LYS A 210 10.31 6.56 13.18
CA LYS A 210 9.58 7.69 12.59
C LYS A 210 9.46 7.55 11.06
N ARG A 211 10.53 7.15 10.39
CA ARG A 211 10.65 7.06 8.93
C ARG A 211 11.64 5.95 8.52
N PHE A 212 11.71 5.67 7.23
CA PHE A 212 12.69 4.75 6.68
C PHE A 212 14.01 5.45 6.39
N VAL A 213 15.11 4.85 6.83
CA VAL A 213 16.47 5.37 6.64
C VAL A 213 16.98 4.97 5.26
N MET A 214 17.34 5.96 4.44
CA MET A 214 17.76 5.77 3.05
C MET A 214 18.99 4.86 2.92
N GLN A 215 19.06 4.12 1.82
CA GLN A 215 20.29 3.48 1.37
C GLN A 215 21.34 4.53 0.96
N PRO A 216 22.65 4.20 1.00
CA PRO A 216 23.72 5.16 0.69
C PRO A 216 23.59 5.83 -0.68
N TRP A 217 23.12 5.10 -1.70
CA TRP A 217 22.92 5.64 -3.04
C TRP A 217 21.77 6.65 -3.09
N LEU A 218 20.69 6.41 -2.33
CA LEU A 218 19.52 7.29 -2.30
C LEU A 218 19.84 8.57 -1.50
N LYS A 219 20.65 8.45 -0.44
CA LYS A 219 21.20 9.59 0.29
C LYS A 219 22.02 10.53 -0.59
N GLN A 220 22.79 10.01 -1.55
CA GLN A 220 23.54 10.84 -2.49
C GLN A 220 22.62 11.67 -3.39
N LEU A 221 21.43 11.16 -3.71
CA LEU A 221 20.43 11.88 -4.51
C LEU A 221 19.61 12.88 -3.68
N PHE A 222 19.37 12.59 -2.40
CA PHE A 222 18.56 13.40 -1.49
C PHE A 222 19.30 13.74 -0.19
N PRO A 223 20.44 14.44 -0.25
CA PRO A 223 21.33 14.62 0.90
C PRO A 223 20.67 15.37 2.08
N GLU A 224 19.75 16.29 1.78
CA GLU A 224 19.08 17.11 2.78
C GLU A 224 17.84 16.46 3.40
N ASP A 225 17.39 15.33 2.86
CA ASP A 225 16.19 14.65 3.35
C ASP A 225 16.49 13.92 4.66
N GLU A 226 17.72 13.43 4.87
CA GLU A 226 18.12 12.71 6.08
C GLU A 226 18.30 13.62 7.29
N ALA A 227 18.72 14.87 7.08
CA ALA A 227 18.93 15.82 8.18
C ALA A 227 17.60 16.13 8.87
N GLU A 228 17.49 15.84 10.17
CA GLU A 228 16.43 16.43 11.00
C GLU A 228 16.48 17.96 10.82
N PRO A 229 15.34 18.66 10.71
CA PRO A 229 15.37 20.11 10.72
C PRO A 229 16.16 20.53 11.97
N ALA A 230 17.23 21.30 11.78
CA ALA A 230 17.92 21.91 12.90
C ALA A 230 16.85 22.63 13.72
N ASP A 231 16.66 22.21 14.96
CA ASP A 231 15.78 22.89 15.90
C ASP A 231 16.15 24.37 15.83
N GLN A 232 15.27 25.18 15.24
CA GLN A 232 15.40 26.62 15.33
C GLN A 232 15.06 26.93 16.78
N LEU A 233 16.14 27.16 17.54
CA LEU A 233 16.20 27.61 18.93
C LEU A 233 15.03 28.52 19.35
#